data_AF-A0A7J2QYY1-F1
#
_entry.id   AF-A0A7J2QYY1-F1
#
_cell.length_a   1.000
_cell.length_b   1.000
_cell.length_c   1.000
_cell.angle_alpha   90.00
_cell.angle_beta   90.00
_cell.angle_gamma   90.00
#
_symmetry.space_group_name_H-M   'P 1'
#
loop_
_entity.id
_entity.type
_entity.pdbx_description
1 polymer ?
#
loop_
_entity_poly.entity_id
_entity_poly.type
_entity_poly.pdbx_seq_one_letter_code
_entity_poly.pdbx_strand_id
1 'polypeptide(L)'
;MIECFEKYKTAFLNSKGEEAIKYIDSKSVDYYKDILDKILYADKEEVMKESYINRFMIFRVRHSMQLKNLKEMDVTRLLVFAIDHGWIEKDAAIGMSVKNVKINGNMATADYYQDNKKTGIRFQFFYENEQWKYNYTSVVQFSSSLSKQQIKEFGYSDEDEFIFDMIWGESGKKVSKDIYESLIKK
;
A
#
# COMPACT_ATOMS: atom_id res chain seq x y z
N MET A 1 7.37 16.55 11.73
CA MET A 1 7.37 15.08 11.55
C MET A 1 6.30 14.38 12.37
N ILE A 2 6.33 14.39 13.72
CA ILE A 2 5.25 13.78 14.54
C ILE A 2 3.88 14.33 14.12
N GLU A 3 3.78 15.64 13.97
CA GLU A 3 2.56 16.29 13.45
C GLU A 3 2.17 15.82 12.05
N CYS A 4 3.14 15.59 11.14
CA CYS A 4 2.88 15.05 9.81
C CYS A 4 2.30 13.63 9.90
N PHE A 5 2.87 12.77 10.75
CA PHE A 5 2.37 11.41 10.97
C PHE A 5 0.96 11.42 11.56
N GLU A 6 0.71 12.26 12.57
CA GLU A 6 -0.62 12.38 13.17
C GLU A 6 -1.65 12.92 12.17
N LYS A 7 -1.30 13.94 11.38
CA LYS A 7 -2.18 14.47 10.32
C LYS A 7 -2.48 13.42 9.24
N TYR A 8 -1.46 12.69 8.79
CA TYR A 8 -1.62 11.54 7.90
C TYR A 8 -2.58 10.50 8.50
N LYS A 9 -2.31 10.05 9.73
CA LYS A 9 -3.10 9.03 10.44
C LYS A 9 -4.54 9.47 10.63
N THR A 10 -4.78 10.71 11.05
CA THR A 10 -6.12 11.26 11.19
C THR A 10 -6.84 11.30 9.85
N ALA A 11 -6.22 11.78 8.79
CA ALA A 11 -6.83 11.80 7.46
C ALA A 11 -7.16 10.38 6.98
N PHE A 12 -6.23 9.44 7.15
CA PHE A 12 -6.39 8.03 6.81
C PHE A 12 -7.57 7.37 7.54
N LEU A 13 -7.61 7.47 8.89
CA LEU A 13 -8.69 6.91 9.70
C LEU A 13 -10.06 7.47 9.31
N ASN A 14 -10.12 8.73 8.87
CA ASN A 14 -11.36 9.41 8.50
C ASN A 14 -11.73 9.31 7.01
N SER A 15 -11.10 8.44 6.20
CA SER A 15 -11.33 8.37 4.73
C SER A 15 -11.21 9.74 4.06
N LYS A 16 -10.15 10.49 4.38
CA LYS A 16 -9.83 11.76 3.73
C LYS A 16 -8.59 11.57 2.86
N GLY A 17 -8.72 10.76 1.80
CA GLY A 17 -7.63 10.38 0.92
C GLY A 17 -6.85 11.59 0.39
N GLU A 18 -7.55 12.62 -0.09
CA GLU A 18 -6.93 13.85 -0.59
C GLU A 18 -6.09 14.59 0.46
N GLU A 19 -6.47 14.52 1.73
CA GLU A 19 -5.67 15.09 2.81
C GLU A 19 -4.50 14.18 3.19
N ALA A 20 -4.72 12.87 3.22
CA ALA A 20 -3.71 11.89 3.61
C ALA A 20 -2.49 11.91 2.66
N ILE A 21 -2.73 11.98 1.35
CA ILE A 21 -1.66 11.97 0.33
C ILE A 21 -0.69 13.16 0.45
N LYS A 22 -1.12 14.29 1.02
CA LYS A 22 -0.26 15.48 1.20
C LYS A 22 0.93 15.20 2.10
N TYR A 23 0.78 14.22 2.99
CA TYR A 23 1.77 13.83 3.98
C TYR A 23 2.62 12.63 3.56
N ILE A 24 2.47 12.13 2.34
CA ILE A 24 3.24 11.00 1.81
C ILE A 24 4.40 11.51 0.94
N ASP A 25 5.59 10.92 1.10
CA ASP A 25 6.79 11.31 0.37
C ASP A 25 6.74 10.99 -1.13
N SER A 26 7.55 11.71 -1.91
CA SER A 26 7.65 11.52 -3.36
C SER A 26 8.03 10.08 -3.74
N LYS A 27 8.89 9.42 -2.96
CA LYS A 27 9.33 8.04 -3.20
C LYS A 27 8.17 7.04 -3.12
N SER A 28 7.27 7.21 -2.17
CA SER A 28 6.07 6.38 -2.10
C SER A 28 5.15 6.64 -3.29
N VAL A 29 5.01 7.89 -3.72
CA VAL A 29 4.23 8.22 -4.93
C VAL A 29 4.83 7.55 -6.16
N ASP A 30 6.16 7.60 -6.34
CA ASP A 30 6.83 6.95 -7.47
C ASP A 30 6.67 5.42 -7.43
N TYR A 31 6.75 4.82 -6.25
CA TYR A 31 6.48 3.40 -6.06
C TYR A 31 5.08 3.02 -6.54
N TYR A 32 4.04 3.75 -6.15
CA TYR A 32 2.68 3.45 -6.58
C TYR A 32 2.42 3.80 -8.04
N LYS A 33 3.19 4.71 -8.61
CA LYS A 33 3.16 4.98 -10.05
C LYS A 33 3.64 3.76 -10.84
N ASP A 34 4.73 3.13 -10.40
CA ASP A 34 5.20 1.86 -10.99
C ASP A 34 4.17 0.73 -10.84
N ILE A 35 3.51 0.63 -9.68
CA ILE A 35 2.40 -0.32 -9.49
C ILE A 35 1.24 -0.05 -10.44
N LEU A 36 0.84 1.22 -10.63
CA LEU A 36 -0.22 1.60 -11.57
C LEU A 36 0.15 1.23 -13.02
N ASP A 37 1.40 1.47 -13.43
CA ASP A 37 1.89 1.04 -14.74
C ASP A 37 1.80 -0.48 -14.88
N LYS A 38 2.20 -1.25 -13.87
CA LYS A 38 2.10 -2.72 -13.88
C LYS A 38 0.64 -3.20 -13.92
N ILE A 39 -0.27 -2.55 -13.20
CA ILE A 39 -1.71 -2.84 -13.26
C ILE A 39 -2.20 -2.77 -14.71
N LEU A 40 -1.80 -1.74 -15.46
CA LEU A 40 -2.27 -1.50 -16.82
C LEU A 40 -1.58 -2.38 -17.86
N TYR A 41 -0.26 -2.54 -17.76
CA TYR A 41 0.56 -3.02 -18.87
C TYR A 41 1.30 -4.33 -18.62
N ALA A 42 1.49 -4.75 -17.36
CA ALA A 42 2.30 -5.92 -17.07
C ALA A 42 1.63 -7.20 -17.56
N ASP A 43 2.37 -8.05 -18.27
CA ASP A 43 1.91 -9.38 -18.61
C ASP A 43 2.10 -10.37 -17.45
N LYS A 44 1.74 -11.64 -17.69
CA LYS A 44 1.89 -12.69 -16.68
C LYS A 44 3.32 -12.82 -16.17
N GLU A 45 4.31 -12.79 -17.05
CA GLU A 45 5.70 -13.01 -16.64
C GLU A 45 6.21 -11.84 -15.79
N GLU A 46 5.86 -10.61 -16.17
CA GLU A 46 6.17 -9.41 -15.40
C GLU A 46 5.49 -9.44 -14.02
N VAL A 47 4.19 -9.76 -13.96
CA VAL A 47 3.45 -9.82 -12.69
C VAL A 47 4.00 -10.91 -11.76
N MET A 48 4.38 -12.08 -12.28
CA MET A 48 4.90 -13.17 -11.45
C MET A 48 6.28 -12.87 -10.83
N LYS A 49 7.03 -11.88 -11.34
CA LYS A 49 8.29 -11.41 -10.75
C LYS A 49 8.08 -10.47 -9.57
N GLU A 50 6.86 -9.96 -9.40
CA GLU A 50 6.53 -9.04 -8.33
C GLU A 50 6.46 -9.73 -6.97
N SER A 51 6.69 -8.93 -5.92
CA SER A 51 6.45 -9.37 -4.55
C SER A 51 4.98 -9.75 -4.35
N TYR A 52 4.74 -10.65 -3.40
CA TYR A 52 3.40 -11.06 -3.00
C TYR A 52 2.42 -9.87 -2.81
N ILE A 53 2.85 -8.83 -2.09
CA ILE A 53 1.99 -7.67 -1.81
C ILE A 53 1.72 -6.84 -3.06
N ASN A 54 2.67 -6.77 -4.00
CA ASN A 54 2.48 -6.11 -5.27
C ASN A 54 1.51 -6.88 -6.17
N ARG A 55 1.64 -8.20 -6.23
CA ARG A 55 0.68 -9.05 -6.95
C ARG A 55 -0.73 -8.90 -6.37
N PHE A 56 -0.88 -8.90 -5.04
CA PHE A 56 -2.16 -8.60 -4.39
C PHE A 56 -2.74 -7.27 -4.85
N MET A 57 -1.97 -6.18 -4.81
CA MET A 57 -2.43 -4.86 -5.27
C MET A 57 -2.81 -4.87 -6.76
N ILE A 58 -1.98 -5.48 -7.61
CA ILE A 58 -2.22 -5.60 -9.06
C ILE A 58 -3.53 -6.34 -9.33
N PHE A 59 -3.67 -7.56 -8.81
CA PHE A 59 -4.84 -8.40 -9.04
C PHE A 59 -6.10 -7.78 -8.45
N ARG A 60 -6.01 -7.19 -7.25
CA ARG A 60 -7.17 -6.56 -6.63
C ARG A 60 -7.69 -5.39 -7.45
N VAL A 61 -6.82 -4.54 -7.97
CA VAL A 61 -7.22 -3.40 -8.81
C VAL A 61 -7.81 -3.88 -10.13
N ARG A 62 -7.15 -4.83 -10.82
CA ARG A 62 -7.64 -5.44 -12.07
C ARG A 62 -9.02 -6.10 -11.90
N HIS A 63 -9.25 -6.72 -10.74
CA HIS A 63 -10.51 -7.38 -10.42
C HIS A 63 -11.65 -6.41 -10.09
N SER A 64 -11.32 -5.31 -9.41
CA SER A 64 -12.33 -4.42 -8.81
C SER A 64 -12.71 -3.24 -9.70
N MET A 65 -11.87 -2.87 -10.67
CA MET A 65 -12.02 -1.63 -11.43
C MET A 65 -12.17 -1.87 -12.92
N GLN A 66 -13.07 -1.11 -13.55
CA GLN A 66 -13.22 -1.14 -15.01
C GLN A 66 -12.04 -0.44 -15.68
N LEU A 67 -11.51 -1.03 -16.75
CA LEU A 67 -10.38 -0.48 -17.52
C LEU A 67 -10.56 0.99 -17.91
N LYS A 68 -11.78 1.40 -18.30
CA LYS A 68 -12.08 2.79 -18.65
C LYS A 68 -11.73 3.76 -17.53
N ASN A 69 -12.02 3.39 -16.28
CA ASN A 69 -11.72 4.22 -15.10
C ASN A 69 -10.22 4.21 -14.82
N LEU A 70 -9.57 3.04 -14.93
CA LEU A 70 -8.12 2.91 -14.68
C LEU A 70 -7.29 3.74 -15.67
N LYS A 71 -7.71 3.85 -16.93
CA LYS A 71 -7.02 4.67 -17.94
C LYS A 71 -7.03 6.18 -17.62
N GLU A 72 -7.98 6.63 -16.83
CA GLU A 72 -8.14 8.03 -16.45
C GLU A 72 -7.57 8.33 -15.05
N MET A 73 -7.05 7.30 -14.37
CA MET A 73 -6.43 7.45 -13.06
C MET A 73 -4.95 7.79 -13.20
N ASP A 74 -4.52 8.78 -12.43
CA ASP A 74 -3.13 8.93 -12.05
C ASP A 74 -2.90 8.24 -10.70
N VAL A 75 -1.63 8.18 -10.28
CA VAL A 75 -1.24 7.59 -9.00
C VAL A 75 -1.92 8.26 -7.81
N THR A 76 -2.16 9.57 -7.89
CA THR A 76 -2.83 10.34 -6.84
C THR A 76 -4.27 9.86 -6.67
N ARG A 77 -5.03 9.77 -7.75
CA ARG A 77 -6.41 9.26 -7.76
C ARG A 77 -6.48 7.81 -7.28
N LEU A 78 -5.53 6.97 -7.67
CA LEU A 78 -5.48 5.58 -7.18
C LEU A 78 -5.30 5.51 -5.66
N LEU A 79 -4.38 6.29 -5.10
CA LEU A 79 -4.12 6.32 -3.66
C LEU A 79 -5.29 6.91 -2.87
N VAL A 80 -5.89 8.00 -3.36
CA VAL A 80 -7.09 8.59 -2.77
C VAL A 80 -8.22 7.58 -2.77
N PHE A 81 -8.48 6.95 -3.91
CA PHE A 81 -9.51 5.92 -4.05
C PHE A 81 -9.31 4.79 -3.05
N ALA A 82 -8.07 4.29 -2.90
CA ALA A 82 -7.75 3.23 -1.97
C ALA A 82 -8.04 3.63 -0.51
N ILE A 83 -7.65 4.84 -0.09
CA ILE A 83 -7.91 5.30 1.28
C ILE A 83 -9.42 5.46 1.52
N ASP A 84 -10.13 6.08 0.58
CA ASP A 84 -11.53 6.42 0.74
C ASP A 84 -12.43 5.18 0.77
N HIS A 85 -12.11 4.17 -0.04
CA HIS A 85 -12.86 2.92 -0.13
C HIS A 85 -12.39 1.87 0.88
N GLY A 86 -11.55 2.23 1.84
CA GLY A 86 -11.11 1.32 2.91
C GLY A 86 -10.27 0.16 2.38
N TRP A 87 -9.57 0.36 1.26
CA TRP A 87 -8.74 -0.66 0.66
C TRP A 87 -7.48 -0.98 1.47
N ILE A 88 -7.17 -0.13 2.42
CA ILE A 88 -6.13 -0.30 3.42
C ILE A 88 -6.87 -0.38 4.75
N GLU A 89 -6.69 -1.47 5.48
CA GLU A 89 -7.37 -1.69 6.76
C GLU A 89 -7.05 -0.58 7.76
N LYS A 90 -8.09 0.10 8.24
CA LYS A 90 -7.97 1.22 9.17
C LYS A 90 -7.71 0.77 10.60
N ASP A 91 -8.15 -0.43 10.97
CA ASP A 91 -8.00 -0.95 12.32
C ASP A 91 -6.52 -1.16 12.68
N ALA A 92 -5.70 -1.49 11.70
CA ALA A 92 -4.24 -1.54 11.85
C ALA A 92 -3.62 -0.17 12.19
N ALA A 93 -4.32 0.93 11.90
CA ALA A 93 -3.87 2.29 12.23
C ALA A 93 -4.31 2.80 13.60
N ILE A 94 -5.26 2.12 14.25
CA ILE A 94 -5.70 2.44 15.61
C ILE A 94 -4.56 2.10 16.58
N GLY A 95 -4.28 2.98 17.55
CA GLY A 95 -3.21 2.77 18.53
C GLY A 95 -1.78 3.00 17.99
N MET A 96 -1.61 3.27 16.69
CA MET A 96 -0.31 3.63 16.12
C MET A 96 0.19 4.98 16.63
N SER A 97 1.46 5.03 17.01
CA SER A 97 2.18 6.28 17.32
C SER A 97 3.65 6.18 16.95
N VAL A 98 4.31 7.33 16.82
CA VAL A 98 5.76 7.42 16.59
C VAL A 98 6.45 8.17 17.73
N LYS A 99 7.60 7.65 18.18
CA LYS A 99 8.41 8.25 19.26
C LYS A 99 9.90 8.16 18.92
N ASN A 100 10.77 8.71 19.79
CA ASN A 100 12.24 8.65 19.66
C ASN A 100 12.76 9.08 18.29
N VAL A 101 12.39 10.29 17.88
CA VAL A 101 12.76 10.86 16.58
C VAL A 101 14.27 11.13 16.49
N LYS A 102 14.88 10.69 15.39
CA LYS A 102 16.26 11.03 15.00
C LYS A 102 16.24 11.72 13.64
N ILE A 103 16.82 12.92 13.55
CA ILE A 103 16.88 13.72 12.33
C ILE A 103 18.32 13.74 11.83
N ASN A 104 18.51 13.55 10.53
CA ASN A 104 19.78 13.68 9.83
C ASN A 104 19.54 14.40 8.49
N GLY A 105 19.82 15.71 8.46
CA GLY A 105 19.56 16.55 7.30
C GLY A 105 18.08 16.56 6.91
N ASN A 106 17.79 16.20 5.66
CA ASN A 106 16.44 16.11 5.10
C ASN A 106 15.76 14.75 5.32
N MET A 107 16.36 13.86 6.11
CA MET A 107 15.80 12.56 6.46
C MET A 107 15.60 12.47 7.97
N ALA A 108 14.54 11.80 8.40
CA ALA A 108 14.35 11.48 9.80
C ALA A 108 13.80 10.06 9.96
N THR A 109 14.07 9.47 11.12
CA THR A 109 13.52 8.18 11.51
C THR A 109 12.81 8.29 12.86
N ALA A 110 11.74 7.55 13.05
CA ALA A 110 11.05 7.44 14.33
C ALA A 110 10.74 5.98 14.66
N ASP A 111 10.81 5.62 15.93
CA ASP A 111 10.38 4.31 16.41
C ASP A 111 8.86 4.22 16.33
N TYR A 112 8.34 3.14 15.74
CA TYR A 112 6.91 2.85 15.68
C TYR A 112 6.45 2.11 16.94
N TYR A 113 5.31 2.54 17.46
CA TYR A 113 4.63 1.97 18.62
C TYR A 113 3.20 1.61 18.27
N GLN A 114 2.77 0.43 18.72
CA GLN A 114 1.40 -0.06 18.65
C GLN A 114 0.85 -0.20 20.08
N ASP A 115 -0.25 0.48 20.39
CA ASP A 115 -0.85 0.47 21.73
C ASP A 115 0.18 0.76 22.84
N ASN A 116 1.00 1.79 22.60
CA ASN A 116 2.14 2.19 23.43
C ASN A 116 3.26 1.15 23.61
N LYS A 117 3.26 0.04 22.87
CA LYS A 117 4.35 -0.96 22.84
C LYS A 117 5.24 -0.74 21.63
N LYS A 118 6.56 -0.73 21.84
CA LYS A 118 7.54 -0.59 20.76
C LYS A 118 7.54 -1.85 19.89
N THR A 119 7.42 -1.69 18.58
CA THR A 119 7.32 -2.84 17.64
C THR A 119 8.67 -3.25 17.03
N GLY A 120 9.72 -2.46 17.26
CA GLY A 120 11.05 -2.67 16.65
C GLY A 120 11.18 -2.08 15.24
N ILE A 121 10.07 -1.67 14.63
CA ILE A 121 10.03 -1.03 13.32
C ILE A 121 10.38 0.45 13.47
N ARG A 122 11.06 1.00 12.46
CA ARG A 122 11.27 2.45 12.33
C ARG A 122 10.62 2.97 11.07
N PHE A 123 9.88 4.05 11.22
CA PHE A 123 9.34 4.80 10.10
C PHE A 123 10.33 5.85 9.63
N GLN A 124 10.36 6.04 8.33
CA GLN A 124 11.18 7.04 7.67
C GLN A 124 10.33 8.24 7.26
N PHE A 125 10.95 9.41 7.31
CA PHE A 125 10.36 10.67 6.88
C PHE A 125 11.39 11.44 6.07
N PHE A 126 10.92 12.17 5.06
CA PHE A 126 11.74 13.03 4.21
C PHE A 126 11.20 14.45 4.24
N TYR A 127 12.10 15.42 4.27
CA TYR A 127 11.76 16.83 4.21
C TYR A 127 11.74 17.27 2.74
N GLU A 128 10.55 17.57 2.22
CA GLU A 128 10.28 17.85 0.81
C GLU A 128 9.30 19.04 0.73
N ASN A 129 9.54 19.99 -0.17
CA ASN A 129 8.65 21.16 -0.36
C ASN A 129 8.30 21.86 0.95
N GLU A 130 9.31 22.13 1.78
CA GLU A 130 9.22 22.81 3.08
C GLU A 130 8.39 22.08 4.15
N GLN A 131 8.05 20.80 3.94
CA GLN A 131 7.32 19.98 4.90
C GLN A 131 7.91 18.58 5.08
N TRP A 132 7.73 18.01 6.27
CA TRP A 132 8.03 16.60 6.50
C TRP A 132 6.94 15.73 5.87
N LYS A 133 7.36 14.64 5.24
CA LYS A 133 6.50 13.63 4.64
C LYS A 133 6.89 12.24 5.09
N TYR A 134 5.90 11.38 5.25
CA TYR A 134 6.01 10.00 5.68
C TYR A 134 6.32 9.08 4.49
N ASN A 135 7.32 8.23 4.64
CA ASN A 135 7.58 7.18 3.67
C ASN A 135 6.65 5.98 3.91
N TYR A 136 5.56 5.94 3.14
CA TYR A 136 4.54 4.90 3.21
C TYR A 136 5.06 3.52 2.74
N THR A 137 6.08 3.44 1.88
CA THR A 137 6.62 2.13 1.43
C THR A 137 7.18 1.29 2.59
N SER A 138 7.51 1.93 3.72
CA SER A 138 7.93 1.24 4.95
C SER A 138 6.86 0.27 5.47
N VAL A 139 5.57 0.58 5.27
CA VAL A 139 4.45 -0.29 5.65
C VAL A 139 4.41 -1.52 4.74
N VAL A 140 4.54 -1.31 3.44
CA VAL A 140 4.50 -2.38 2.43
C VAL A 140 5.63 -3.38 2.63
N GLN A 141 6.84 -2.89 2.93
CA GLN A 141 7.98 -3.74 3.23
C GLN A 141 7.75 -4.59 4.50
N PHE A 142 7.16 -4.00 5.54
CA PHE A 142 6.83 -4.75 6.76
C PHE A 142 5.78 -5.84 6.49
N SER A 143 4.69 -5.51 5.80
CA SER A 143 3.64 -6.47 5.45
C SER A 143 4.14 -7.62 4.56
N SER A 144 5.10 -7.35 3.66
CA SER A 144 5.70 -8.38 2.80
C SER A 144 6.56 -9.41 3.55
N SER A 145 7.09 -9.05 4.72
CA SER A 145 7.95 -9.94 5.51
C SER A 145 7.15 -10.95 6.36
N LEU A 146 5.90 -10.62 6.69
CA LEU A 146 5.02 -11.46 7.51
C LEU A 146 4.25 -12.51 6.69
N SER A 147 4.07 -12.31 5.39
CA SER A 147 3.12 -13.09 4.60
C SER A 147 3.57 -14.52 4.29
N LYS A 148 4.82 -14.79 3.88
CA LYS A 148 5.21 -16.12 3.37
C LYS A 148 5.08 -17.26 4.40
N GLN A 149 5.41 -16.98 5.66
CA GLN A 149 5.29 -17.99 6.71
C GLN A 149 3.82 -18.19 7.10
N GLN A 150 3.07 -17.09 7.24
CA GLN A 150 1.66 -17.13 7.60
C GLN A 150 0.80 -17.81 6.53
N ILE A 151 1.07 -17.57 5.23
CA ILE A 151 0.39 -18.23 4.10
C ILE A 151 0.47 -19.75 4.23
N LYS A 152 1.66 -20.28 4.57
CA LYS A 152 1.85 -21.72 4.80
C LYS A 152 1.15 -22.21 6.05
N GLU A 153 1.15 -21.43 7.14
CA GLU A 153 0.43 -21.75 8.37
C GLU A 153 -1.09 -21.80 8.16
N PHE A 154 -1.62 -21.00 7.24
CA PHE A 154 -3.01 -21.06 6.79
C PHE A 154 -3.31 -22.22 5.82
N GLY A 155 -2.30 -23.05 5.49
CA GLY A 155 -2.46 -24.25 4.69
C GLY A 155 -2.38 -24.03 3.17
N TYR A 156 -2.05 -22.82 2.71
CA TYR A 156 -1.89 -22.55 1.29
C TYR A 156 -0.52 -23.01 0.81
N SER A 157 -0.52 -23.68 -0.34
CA SER A 157 0.70 -24.14 -1.01
C SER A 157 1.22 -23.12 -2.02
N ASP A 158 0.35 -22.22 -2.47
CA ASP A 158 0.62 -21.18 -3.45
C ASP A 158 0.19 -19.81 -2.93
N GLU A 159 0.98 -18.78 -3.24
CA GLU A 159 0.73 -17.41 -2.84
C GLU A 159 -0.48 -16.80 -3.55
N ASP A 160 -0.71 -17.18 -4.81
CA ASP A 160 -1.80 -16.63 -5.61
C ASP A 160 -3.16 -17.23 -5.18
N GLU A 161 -3.21 -18.49 -4.74
CA GLU A 161 -4.41 -19.07 -4.11
C GLU A 161 -4.86 -18.22 -2.92
N PHE A 162 -3.94 -17.87 -2.03
CA PHE A 162 -4.25 -17.01 -0.88
C PHE A 162 -4.68 -15.60 -1.30
N ILE A 163 -4.02 -15.01 -2.30
CA ILE A 163 -4.43 -13.70 -2.86
C ILE A 163 -5.85 -13.74 -3.41
N PHE A 164 -6.19 -14.78 -4.17
CA PHE A 164 -7.51 -14.89 -4.77
C PHE A 164 -8.61 -15.12 -3.74
N ASP A 165 -8.33 -15.85 -2.67
CA ASP A 165 -9.28 -16.03 -1.57
C ASP A 165 -9.52 -14.72 -0.80
N MET A 166 -8.48 -13.90 -0.57
CA MET A 166 -8.67 -12.56 -0.01
C MET A 166 -9.51 -11.66 -0.93
N ILE A 167 -9.17 -11.60 -2.23
CA ILE A 167 -9.91 -10.78 -3.21
C ILE A 167 -11.36 -11.26 -3.33
N TRP A 168 -11.59 -12.57 -3.30
CA TRP A 168 -12.94 -13.14 -3.30
C TRP A 168 -13.69 -12.78 -2.02
N GLY A 169 -13.06 -12.88 -0.85
CA GLY A 169 -13.65 -12.51 0.44
C GLY A 169 -14.08 -11.04 0.49
N GLU A 170 -13.27 -10.13 -0.07
CA GLU A 170 -13.61 -8.71 -0.14
C GLU A 170 -14.68 -8.38 -1.19
N SER A 171 -14.60 -8.99 -2.38
CA SER A 171 -15.43 -8.61 -3.53
C SER A 171 -16.71 -9.42 -3.70
N GLY A 172 -16.79 -10.59 -3.06
CA GLY A 172 -17.82 -11.61 -3.29
C GLY A 172 -17.76 -12.28 -4.67
N LYS A 173 -16.73 -11.99 -5.49
CA LYS A 173 -16.60 -12.47 -6.88
C LYS A 173 -15.31 -13.25 -7.07
N LYS A 174 -15.41 -14.40 -7.74
CA LYS A 174 -14.24 -15.21 -8.08
C LYS A 174 -13.31 -14.45 -9.02
N VAL A 175 -12.01 -14.57 -8.80
CA VAL A 175 -10.99 -13.99 -9.67
C VAL A 175 -10.94 -14.78 -10.98
N SER A 176 -10.96 -14.07 -12.12
CA SER A 176 -10.84 -14.68 -13.46
C SER A 176 -9.40 -15.10 -13.75
N LYS A 177 -9.20 -16.07 -14.65
CA LYS A 177 -7.86 -16.44 -15.14
C LYS A 177 -7.19 -15.33 -15.94
N ASP A 178 -7.98 -14.44 -16.55
CA ASP A 178 -7.48 -13.32 -17.34
C ASP A 178 -6.82 -12.24 -16.46
N ILE A 179 -6.86 -12.39 -15.13
CA ILE A 179 -6.26 -11.44 -14.18
C ILE A 179 -4.75 -11.25 -14.38
N TYR A 180 -4.08 -12.25 -14.94
CA TYR A 180 -2.66 -12.21 -15.28
C TYR A 180 -2.38 -11.44 -16.58
N GLU A 181 -3.37 -11.26 -17.43
CA GLU A 181 -3.19 -10.59 -18.73
C GLU A 181 -3.04 -9.08 -18.54
N SER A 182 -2.23 -8.46 -19.39
CA SER A 182 -2.13 -7.00 -19.47
C SER A 182 -3.50 -6.42 -19.84
N LEU A 183 -3.97 -5.40 -19.12
CA LEU A 183 -5.22 -4.73 -19.48
C LEU A 183 -5.08 -3.90 -20.77
N ILE A 184 -3.87 -3.46 -21.08
CA ILE A 184 -3.50 -2.73 -22.28
C ILE A 184 -2.25 -3.38 -22.87
N LYS A 185 -2.29 -3.69 -24.17
CA LYS A 185 -1.12 -4.17 -24.91
C LYS A 185 -0.16 -3.00 -25.17
N LYS A 186 1.13 -3.19 -24.88
CA LYS A 186 2.20 -2.28 -25.29
C LYS A 186 2.37 -2.28 -26.82
#